data_AF-A0A9W6SQE1-F1
#
_entry.id   AF-A0A9W6SQE1-F1
#
_cell.length_a   1.000
_cell.length_b   1.000
_cell.length_c   1.000
_cell.angle_alpha   90.00
_cell.angle_beta   90.00
_cell.angle_gamma   90.00
#
_symmetry.space_group_name_H-M   'P 1'
#
loop_
_entity.id
_entity.type
_entity.pdbx_description
1 polymer ?
#
loop_
_entity_poly.entity_id
_entity_poly.type
_entity_poly.pdbx_seq_one_letter_code
_entity_poly.pdbx_strand_id
1 'polypeptide(L)'
;MARVRKGTKAAKGVVAKVAKSGMGNPAKKVGKRVRLNPKKMSGPGKPDFKDSRGRLRDGQTGKIKHDPNRPKPRYSRNSEYPHGYSDKTHGEMAKKWSKEGRDPAHPKDAHGWPLDASGNKIPRDNLTWYDKRGRKVQPPVTYDHDPAIVEHWNKTGSNTDRATRNTYYDNHQIMEPMNGPTNSSKGAKLQGTGVGFTQNTGPNYTP
;
A
#
# COMPACT_ATOMS: atom_id res chain seq x y z
N MET A 1 43.06 -75.20 28.64
CA MET A 1 41.60 -75.01 28.82
C MET A 1 41.35 -73.78 29.69
N ALA A 2 40.29 -73.02 29.36
CA ALA A 2 39.66 -71.89 30.07
C ALA A 2 40.53 -70.60 30.31
N ARG A 3 40.35 -69.52 29.54
CA ARG A 3 39.26 -68.49 29.51
C ARG A 3 39.40 -67.44 30.63
N VAL A 4 39.67 -66.15 30.30
CA VAL A 4 38.69 -65.02 30.18
C VAL A 4 38.89 -64.06 31.38
N ARG A 5 38.80 -62.73 31.37
CA ARG A 5 38.59 -61.63 30.40
C ARG A 5 38.92 -60.29 31.11
N LYS A 6 39.28 -59.28 30.30
CA LYS A 6 38.90 -57.84 30.31
C LYS A 6 39.03 -56.97 31.57
N GLY A 7 39.67 -55.80 31.35
CA GLY A 7 39.36 -54.55 32.05
C GLY A 7 40.32 -53.41 31.68
N THR A 8 40.01 -52.62 30.65
CA THR A 8 40.74 -51.40 30.26
C THR A 8 40.19 -50.16 30.95
N LYS A 9 41.05 -49.27 31.45
CA LYS A 9 40.78 -47.82 31.60
C LYS A 9 42.06 -47.00 31.40
N ALA A 10 41.82 -45.81 30.88
CA ALA A 10 42.75 -44.89 30.22
C ALA A 10 43.65 -44.09 31.15
N ALA A 11 44.79 -43.63 30.61
CA ALA A 11 45.29 -42.28 30.85
C ALA A 11 46.09 -41.80 29.63
N LYS A 12 45.94 -40.50 29.36
CA LYS A 12 46.19 -39.79 28.10
C LYS A 12 47.68 -39.71 27.75
N GLY A 13 48.01 -40.08 26.51
CA GLY A 13 49.32 -39.93 25.91
C GLY A 13 49.30 -38.98 24.72
N VAL A 14 50.17 -37.98 24.80
CA VAL A 14 51.13 -37.52 23.77
C VAL A 14 50.60 -37.04 22.40
N VAL A 15 51.28 -35.99 21.93
CA VAL A 15 51.83 -35.80 20.56
C VAL A 15 51.40 -34.46 19.96
N ALA A 16 52.25 -33.44 20.18
CA ALA A 16 52.44 -32.38 19.20
C ALA A 16 53.23 -32.98 18.02
N LYS A 17 52.63 -33.00 16.83
CA LYS A 17 53.31 -33.36 15.57
C LYS A 17 53.05 -32.31 14.51
N VAL A 18 54.16 -31.79 14.02
CA VAL A 18 54.52 -31.68 12.59
C VAL A 18 53.71 -30.70 11.74
N ALA A 19 54.37 -29.58 11.47
CA ALA A 19 54.16 -28.80 10.25
C ALA A 19 54.78 -29.54 9.05
N LYS A 20 54.01 -29.71 7.97
CA LYS A 20 54.49 -29.47 6.59
C LYS A 20 53.37 -29.53 5.54
N SER A 21 53.47 -28.54 4.65
CA SER A 21 53.12 -28.52 3.22
C SER A 21 51.65 -28.47 2.79
N GLY A 22 51.39 -27.55 1.86
CA GLY A 22 50.17 -27.50 1.07
C GLY A 22 50.15 -26.26 0.17
N MET A 23 50.71 -26.38 -1.03
CA MET A 23 50.59 -25.40 -2.12
C MET A 23 49.12 -25.12 -2.44
N GLY A 24 48.77 -23.86 -2.74
CA GLY A 24 47.45 -23.47 -3.24
C GLY A 24 47.46 -22.11 -3.93
N ASN A 25 47.29 -22.11 -5.25
CA ASN A 25 47.12 -20.94 -6.12
C ASN A 25 45.61 -20.53 -6.17
N PRO A 26 45.16 -19.54 -6.96
CA PRO A 26 44.63 -18.25 -6.50
C PRO A 26 43.10 -18.12 -6.63
N ALA A 27 42.44 -17.37 -5.73
CA ALA A 27 41.01 -17.06 -5.86
C ALA A 27 40.65 -15.61 -5.45
N LYS A 28 40.33 -14.82 -6.48
CA LYS A 28 39.32 -13.75 -6.57
C LYS A 28 38.82 -13.15 -5.23
N LYS A 29 39.36 -11.99 -4.83
CA LYS A 29 38.66 -11.08 -3.90
C LYS A 29 37.80 -10.06 -4.66
N VAL A 30 36.55 -10.47 -4.87
CA VAL A 30 35.30 -9.73 -4.62
C VAL A 30 35.37 -8.20 -4.79
N GLY A 31 34.72 -7.73 -5.85
CA GLY A 31 34.48 -6.31 -6.11
C GLY A 31 33.84 -5.61 -4.90
N LYS A 32 34.44 -4.50 -4.48
CA LYS A 32 33.84 -3.56 -3.53
C LYS A 32 32.50 -3.09 -4.10
N ARG A 33 31.39 -3.54 -3.52
CA ARG A 33 30.09 -2.85 -3.67
C ARG A 33 30.25 -1.47 -3.05
N VAL A 34 30.39 -0.46 -3.89
CA VAL A 34 30.28 0.94 -3.49
C VAL A 34 28.86 1.13 -2.95
N ARG A 35 28.71 1.21 -1.63
CA ARG A 35 27.48 1.69 -1.01
C ARG A 35 27.39 3.20 -1.31
N LEU A 36 26.64 3.54 -2.35
CA LEU A 36 26.31 4.94 -2.64
C LEU A 36 25.49 5.48 -1.46
N ASN A 37 26.09 6.45 -0.77
CA ASN A 37 25.51 7.10 0.39
C ASN A 37 24.56 8.21 -0.12
N PRO A 38 23.23 8.13 0.05
CA PRO A 38 22.28 9.02 -0.62
C PRO A 38 22.26 10.47 -0.08
N LYS A 39 23.10 10.82 0.91
CA LYS A 39 23.10 12.14 1.56
C LYS A 39 24.07 13.18 0.98
N LYS A 40 24.83 12.88 -0.08
CA LYS A 40 25.78 13.83 -0.70
C LYS A 40 25.57 14.00 -2.21
N MET A 41 24.36 14.32 -2.64
CA MET A 41 24.07 14.46 -4.08
C MET A 41 23.38 15.75 -4.52
N SER A 42 23.50 16.87 -3.80
CA SER A 42 23.12 18.20 -4.33
C SER A 42 24.28 18.85 -5.09
N GLY A 43 24.13 19.01 -6.41
CA GLY A 43 25.03 19.78 -7.29
C GLY A 43 24.32 20.07 -8.62
N PRO A 44 24.53 21.24 -9.25
CA PRO A 44 23.87 21.60 -10.51
C PRO A 44 24.31 20.66 -11.65
N GLY A 45 23.36 20.28 -12.51
CA GLY A 45 23.65 19.53 -13.76
C GLY A 45 23.53 18.00 -13.72
N LYS A 46 22.88 17.41 -12.70
CA LYS A 46 22.68 15.96 -12.66
C LYS A 46 21.57 15.52 -13.62
N PRO A 47 21.80 14.44 -14.41
CA PRO A 47 20.76 13.88 -15.26
C PRO A 47 19.67 13.21 -14.43
N ASP A 48 18.46 13.18 -14.97
CA ASP A 48 17.36 12.42 -14.39
C ASP A 48 17.75 10.94 -14.26
N PHE A 49 17.27 10.28 -13.21
CA PHE A 49 17.61 8.88 -12.95
C PHE A 49 16.39 8.08 -12.52
N LYS A 50 16.40 6.76 -12.76
CA LYS A 50 15.36 5.87 -12.21
C LYS A 50 15.76 5.44 -10.80
N ASP A 51 14.85 5.61 -9.83
CA ASP A 51 15.06 5.08 -8.49
C ASP A 51 14.94 3.55 -8.45
N SER A 52 15.23 2.93 -7.30
CA SER A 52 15.12 1.47 -7.13
C SER A 52 13.72 0.90 -7.35
N ARG A 53 12.71 1.76 -7.50
CA ARG A 53 11.33 1.41 -7.84
C ARG A 53 10.97 1.75 -9.30
N GLY A 54 11.99 2.04 -10.13
CA GLY A 54 11.83 2.35 -11.55
C GLY A 54 11.21 3.72 -11.86
N ARG A 55 11.03 4.60 -10.86
CA ARG A 55 10.42 5.92 -11.07
C ARG A 55 11.46 6.93 -11.51
N LEU A 56 11.14 7.72 -12.51
CA LEU A 56 11.99 8.83 -12.94
C LEU A 56 12.07 9.88 -11.85
N ARG A 57 13.30 10.27 -11.52
CA ARG A 57 13.65 11.30 -10.56
C ARG A 57 14.31 12.43 -11.31
N ASP A 58 13.86 13.64 -11.03
CA ASP A 58 14.54 14.86 -11.44
C ASP A 58 15.96 14.84 -10.87
N GLY A 59 16.96 14.96 -11.75
CA GLY A 59 18.37 14.79 -11.36
C GLY A 59 18.85 15.86 -10.37
N GLN A 60 18.25 17.05 -10.40
CA GLN A 60 18.66 18.18 -9.56
C GLN A 60 18.01 18.15 -8.17
N THR A 61 16.72 17.84 -8.12
CA THR A 61 15.90 17.92 -6.91
C THR A 61 15.64 16.56 -6.26
N GLY A 62 15.87 15.46 -6.98
CA GLY A 62 15.48 14.11 -6.54
C GLY A 62 13.96 13.92 -6.42
N LYS A 63 13.15 14.88 -6.88
CA LYS A 63 11.69 14.78 -6.90
C LYS A 63 11.25 13.79 -7.97
N ILE A 64 10.10 13.16 -7.78
CA ILE A 64 9.52 12.32 -8.83
C ILE A 64 9.18 13.20 -10.02
N LYS A 65 9.61 12.78 -11.21
CA LYS A 65 9.33 13.42 -12.49
C LYS A 65 8.44 12.51 -13.32
N HIS A 66 7.58 13.12 -14.14
CA HIS A 66 6.82 12.39 -15.15
C HIS A 66 7.79 11.78 -16.18
N ASP A 67 7.74 10.46 -16.36
CA ASP A 67 8.49 9.75 -17.39
C ASP A 67 7.64 9.67 -18.68
N PRO A 68 7.93 10.48 -19.72
CA PRO A 68 7.14 10.46 -20.96
C PRO A 68 7.24 9.14 -21.73
N ASN A 69 8.28 8.35 -21.46
CA ASN A 69 8.49 7.05 -22.11
C ASN A 69 7.96 5.88 -21.28
N ARG A 70 7.34 6.14 -20.12
CA ARG A 70 6.74 5.09 -19.32
C ARG A 70 5.52 4.53 -20.07
N PRO A 71 5.44 3.20 -20.26
CA PRO A 71 4.23 2.59 -20.80
C PRO A 71 3.01 3.04 -20.02
N LYS A 72 1.97 3.52 -20.73
CA LYS A 72 0.71 3.87 -20.09
C LYS A 72 0.14 2.61 -19.42
N PRO A 73 -0.19 2.66 -18.12
CA PRO A 73 -0.80 1.51 -17.47
C PRO A 73 -2.13 1.18 -18.16
N ARG A 74 -2.34 -0.10 -18.46
CA ARG A 74 -3.60 -0.61 -19.01
C ARG A 74 -4.71 -0.53 -17.98
N TYR A 75 -4.40 -0.86 -16.72
CA TYR A 75 -5.36 -0.90 -15.62
C TYR A 75 -5.06 0.16 -14.56
N SER A 76 -6.11 0.81 -14.10
CA SER A 76 -6.08 1.87 -13.09
C SER A 76 -7.40 1.90 -12.32
N ARG A 77 -7.49 2.69 -11.23
CA ARG A 77 -8.78 2.91 -10.58
C ARG A 77 -9.84 3.36 -11.59
N ASN A 78 -9.50 4.29 -12.47
CA ASN A 78 -10.47 4.93 -13.36
C ASN A 78 -10.98 3.99 -14.46
N SER A 79 -10.23 2.96 -14.83
CA SER A 79 -10.69 1.97 -15.82
C SER A 79 -11.47 0.83 -15.15
N GLU A 80 -11.04 0.41 -13.96
CA GLU A 80 -11.52 -0.84 -13.33
C GLU A 80 -12.66 -0.65 -12.33
N TYR A 81 -12.89 0.58 -11.86
CA TYR A 81 -13.86 0.91 -10.81
C TYR A 81 -14.73 2.10 -11.20
N PRO A 82 -15.91 2.27 -10.57
CA PRO A 82 -16.76 3.44 -10.78
C PRO A 82 -16.07 4.77 -10.43
N HIS A 83 -16.56 5.85 -11.05
CA HIS A 83 -16.04 7.21 -10.84
C HIS A 83 -16.57 7.88 -9.57
N GLY A 84 -17.77 7.52 -9.13
CA GLY A 84 -18.46 8.06 -7.97
C GLY A 84 -19.20 6.96 -7.22
N TYR A 85 -19.59 7.26 -5.98
CA TYR A 85 -20.36 6.33 -5.15
C TYR A 85 -21.84 6.47 -5.42
N SER A 86 -22.61 5.41 -5.14
CA SER A 86 -24.07 5.48 -5.17
C SER A 86 -24.65 6.45 -4.13
N ASP A 87 -25.85 6.97 -4.37
CA ASP A 87 -26.58 7.79 -3.38
C ASP A 87 -26.81 7.03 -2.06
N LYS A 88 -27.06 5.73 -2.15
CA LYS A 88 -27.15 4.84 -0.98
C LYS A 88 -25.84 4.82 -0.19
N THR A 89 -24.70 4.69 -0.86
CA THR A 89 -23.39 4.73 -0.20
C THR A 89 -23.15 6.10 0.43
N HIS A 90 -23.51 7.19 -0.25
CA HIS A 90 -23.43 8.54 0.31
C HIS A 90 -24.28 8.70 1.58
N GLY A 91 -25.54 8.26 1.54
CA GLY A 91 -26.46 8.33 2.67
C GLY A 91 -26.02 7.45 3.84
N GLU A 92 -25.61 6.20 3.60
CA GLU A 92 -25.09 5.31 4.65
C GLU A 92 -23.80 5.85 5.28
N MET A 93 -22.92 6.48 4.49
CA MET A 93 -21.74 7.16 5.02
C MET A 93 -22.12 8.36 5.88
N ALA A 94 -23.05 9.21 5.44
CA ALA A 94 -23.52 10.36 6.23
C ALA A 94 -24.19 9.90 7.53
N LYS A 95 -25.10 8.92 7.45
CA LYS A 95 -25.77 8.28 8.59
C LYS A 95 -24.78 7.73 9.60
N LYS A 96 -23.75 7.03 9.14
CA LYS A 96 -22.74 6.41 10.02
C LYS A 96 -21.75 7.42 10.58
N TRP A 97 -21.35 8.45 9.85
CA TRP A 97 -20.15 9.22 10.16
C TRP A 97 -20.36 10.71 10.42
N SER A 98 -21.56 11.26 10.24
CA SER A 98 -21.86 12.66 10.59
C SER A 98 -22.63 12.77 11.91
N LYS A 99 -22.55 13.94 12.56
CA LYS A 99 -23.37 14.25 13.75
C LYS A 99 -24.85 14.19 13.39
N GLU A 100 -25.23 14.89 12.33
CA GLU A 100 -26.61 15.06 11.86
C GLU A 100 -27.19 13.72 11.39
N GLY A 101 -26.38 12.89 10.72
CA GLY A 101 -26.79 11.54 10.33
C GLY A 101 -27.05 10.59 11.51
N ARG A 102 -26.43 10.82 12.67
CA ARG A 102 -26.65 10.02 13.89
C ARG A 102 -27.74 10.59 14.79
N ASP A 103 -28.05 11.86 14.65
CA ASP A 103 -29.06 12.54 15.45
C ASP A 103 -30.47 12.07 15.04
N PRO A 104 -31.28 11.55 15.97
CA PRO A 104 -32.67 11.22 15.68
C PRO A 104 -33.54 12.44 15.38
N ALA A 105 -33.14 13.65 15.78
CA ALA A 105 -33.86 14.89 15.46
C ALA A 105 -33.76 15.27 13.97
N HIS A 106 -32.78 14.73 13.25
CA HIS A 106 -32.64 14.92 11.81
C HIS A 106 -33.34 13.78 11.05
N PRO A 107 -34.45 14.08 10.33
CA PRO A 107 -35.05 13.11 9.41
C PRO A 107 -34.06 12.76 8.31
N LYS A 108 -34.30 11.64 7.63
CA LYS A 108 -33.40 11.10 6.60
C LYS A 108 -34.20 10.79 5.34
N ASP A 109 -33.57 10.95 4.18
CA ASP A 109 -34.16 10.53 2.91
C ASP A 109 -34.19 8.99 2.77
N ALA A 110 -34.72 8.50 1.65
CA ALA A 110 -34.79 7.07 1.33
C ALA A 110 -33.41 6.37 1.26
N HIS A 111 -32.32 7.13 1.15
CA HIS A 111 -30.95 6.62 1.09
C HIS A 111 -30.19 6.78 2.42
N GLY A 112 -30.81 7.38 3.44
CA GLY A 112 -30.21 7.61 4.76
C GLY A 112 -29.50 8.96 4.91
N TRP A 113 -29.60 9.85 3.93
CA TRP A 113 -28.99 11.18 3.98
C TRP A 113 -29.77 12.12 4.93
N PRO A 114 -29.10 12.85 5.84
CA PRO A 114 -29.78 13.74 6.79
C PRO A 114 -30.40 14.97 6.11
N LEU A 115 -31.59 15.33 6.58
CA LEU A 115 -32.39 16.45 6.10
C LEU A 115 -32.44 17.59 7.14
N ASP A 116 -32.65 18.80 6.66
CA ASP A 116 -32.92 19.97 7.49
C ASP A 116 -34.40 20.02 7.95
N ALA A 117 -34.75 21.05 8.73
CA ALA A 117 -36.10 21.24 9.24
C ALA A 117 -37.16 21.46 8.14
N SER A 118 -36.74 21.87 6.94
CA SER A 118 -37.60 22.05 5.77
C SER A 118 -37.69 20.79 4.91
N GLY A 119 -37.02 19.69 5.30
CA GLY A 119 -36.99 18.44 4.56
C GLY A 119 -35.99 18.43 3.40
N ASN A 120 -35.12 19.43 3.26
CA ASN A 120 -34.10 19.46 2.22
C ASN A 120 -32.85 18.71 2.66
N LYS A 121 -32.11 18.13 1.71
CA LYS A 121 -30.81 17.50 2.00
C LYS A 121 -29.84 18.54 2.56
N ILE A 122 -29.27 18.26 3.72
CA ILE A 122 -28.18 19.08 4.25
C ILE A 122 -26.97 18.89 3.32
N PRO A 123 -26.38 19.96 2.75
CA PRO A 123 -25.22 19.81 1.87
C PRO A 123 -24.08 19.07 2.57
N ARG A 124 -23.35 18.22 1.83
CA ARG A 124 -22.28 17.38 2.39
C ARG A 124 -21.27 18.17 3.22
N ASP A 125 -20.88 19.34 2.73
CA ASP A 125 -19.86 20.17 3.36
C ASP A 125 -20.40 20.94 4.59
N ASN A 126 -21.73 20.94 4.79
CA ASN A 126 -22.39 21.49 5.98
C ASN A 126 -22.59 20.44 7.08
N LEU A 127 -22.35 19.16 6.80
CA LEU A 127 -22.42 18.10 7.80
C LEU A 127 -21.17 18.08 8.68
N THR A 128 -21.35 17.69 9.94
CA THR A 128 -20.25 17.53 10.90
C THR A 128 -19.72 16.10 10.84
N TRP A 129 -18.71 15.86 9.99
CA TRP A 129 -18.12 14.54 9.77
C TRP A 129 -17.07 14.14 10.82
N TYR A 130 -17.01 12.86 11.14
CA TYR A 130 -16.02 12.25 12.03
C TYR A 130 -15.37 11.02 11.39
N ASP A 131 -14.08 10.85 11.63
CA ASP A 131 -13.33 9.66 11.22
C ASP A 131 -13.53 8.49 12.21
N LYS A 132 -12.89 7.34 11.95
CA LYS A 132 -13.03 6.15 12.84
C LYS A 132 -12.47 6.33 14.24
N ARG A 133 -11.66 7.36 14.45
CA ARG A 133 -11.09 7.75 15.75
C ARG A 133 -11.92 8.83 16.44
N GLY A 134 -13.07 9.20 15.88
CA GLY A 134 -13.94 10.25 16.42
C GLY A 134 -13.39 11.66 16.22
N ARG A 135 -12.40 11.86 15.33
CA ARG A 135 -11.84 13.19 15.05
C ARG A 135 -12.66 13.85 13.96
N LYS A 136 -12.95 15.15 14.13
CA LYS A 136 -13.66 15.94 13.12
C LYS A 136 -12.86 15.96 11.82
N VAL A 137 -13.52 15.63 10.71
CA VAL A 137 -12.96 15.70 9.37
C VAL A 137 -13.28 17.06 8.76
N GLN A 138 -12.25 17.74 8.25
CA GLN A 138 -12.42 19.05 7.61
C GLN A 138 -12.85 18.87 6.14
N PRO A 139 -13.76 19.73 5.62
CA PRO A 139 -14.07 19.78 4.21
C PRO A 139 -12.83 20.11 3.35
N PRO A 140 -12.79 19.70 2.06
CA PRO A 140 -13.77 18.85 1.40
C PRO A 140 -13.66 17.40 1.88
N VAL A 141 -14.79 16.81 2.25
CA VAL A 141 -14.86 15.42 2.72
C VAL A 141 -14.84 14.47 1.54
N THR A 142 -14.01 13.45 1.64
CA THR A 142 -13.90 12.32 0.72
C THR A 142 -14.05 11.03 1.51
N TYR A 143 -14.22 9.92 0.82
CA TYR A 143 -14.19 8.60 1.44
C TYR A 143 -12.98 7.84 0.93
N ASP A 144 -12.48 6.94 1.77
CA ASP A 144 -11.43 6.01 1.39
C ASP A 144 -11.79 4.61 1.87
N HIS A 145 -11.39 3.62 1.08
CA HIS A 145 -11.58 2.21 1.39
C HIS A 145 -10.48 1.71 2.32
N ASP A 146 -10.83 0.76 3.18
CA ASP A 146 -9.90 0.02 4.03
C ASP A 146 -10.16 -1.49 3.84
N PRO A 147 -9.38 -2.22 3.01
CA PRO A 147 -8.14 -1.79 2.34
C PRO A 147 -8.37 -0.82 1.17
N ALA A 148 -7.32 -0.15 0.67
CA ALA A 148 -7.46 0.78 -0.44
C ALA A 148 -7.79 0.07 -1.76
N ILE A 149 -8.43 0.76 -2.72
CA ILE A 149 -8.82 0.18 -4.03
C ILE A 149 -7.65 -0.51 -4.74
N VAL A 150 -6.47 0.11 -4.73
CA VAL A 150 -5.26 -0.46 -5.36
C VAL A 150 -4.82 -1.78 -4.70
N GLU A 151 -4.99 -1.90 -3.38
CA GLU A 151 -4.65 -3.10 -2.64
C GLU A 151 -5.68 -4.20 -2.92
N HIS A 152 -6.97 -3.85 -2.93
CA HIS A 152 -8.02 -4.78 -3.33
C HIS A 152 -7.81 -5.29 -4.76
N TRP A 153 -7.51 -4.41 -5.72
CA TRP A 153 -7.19 -4.81 -7.09
C TRP A 153 -6.04 -5.81 -7.13
N ASN A 154 -4.94 -5.53 -6.44
CA ASN A 154 -3.76 -6.38 -6.43
C ASN A 154 -3.97 -7.72 -5.74
N LYS A 155 -4.85 -7.77 -4.73
CA LYS A 155 -5.09 -8.97 -3.94
C LYS A 155 -6.13 -9.90 -4.57
N THR A 156 -7.23 -9.33 -5.05
CA THR A 156 -8.40 -10.09 -5.51
C THR A 156 -9.05 -9.49 -6.75
N GLY A 157 -9.19 -8.17 -6.84
CA GLY A 157 -9.99 -7.50 -7.87
C GLY A 157 -9.54 -7.72 -9.30
N SER A 158 -8.24 -7.98 -9.54
CA SER A 158 -7.73 -8.31 -10.89
C SER A 158 -8.15 -9.69 -11.40
N ASN A 159 -8.80 -10.51 -10.56
CA ASN A 159 -9.37 -11.82 -10.91
C ASN A 159 -10.84 -11.93 -10.49
N THR A 160 -11.61 -10.85 -10.69
CA THR A 160 -13.07 -10.85 -10.52
C THR A 160 -13.73 -10.16 -11.70
N ASP A 161 -15.04 -10.36 -11.85
CA ASP A 161 -15.84 -9.58 -12.78
C ASP A 161 -16.05 -8.11 -12.33
N ARG A 162 -16.56 -7.29 -13.25
CA ARG A 162 -16.88 -5.87 -13.00
C ARG A 162 -17.93 -5.67 -11.91
N ALA A 163 -18.94 -6.52 -11.85
CA ALA A 163 -20.01 -6.41 -10.86
C ALA A 163 -19.48 -6.56 -9.43
N THR A 164 -18.59 -7.53 -9.20
CA THR A 164 -17.91 -7.77 -7.93
C THR A 164 -17.04 -6.59 -7.53
N ARG A 165 -16.31 -5.99 -8.47
CA ARG A 165 -15.52 -4.77 -8.21
C ARG A 165 -16.40 -3.58 -7.85
N ASN A 166 -17.55 -3.41 -8.51
CA ASN A 166 -18.50 -2.35 -8.19
C ASN A 166 -19.09 -2.55 -6.78
N THR A 167 -19.47 -3.78 -6.42
CA THR A 167 -19.94 -4.12 -5.07
C THR A 167 -18.91 -3.77 -4.00
N TYR A 168 -17.64 -4.09 -4.24
CA TYR A 168 -16.56 -3.69 -3.33
C TYR A 168 -16.46 -2.16 -3.23
N TYR A 169 -16.54 -1.47 -4.36
CA TYR A 169 -16.42 -0.01 -4.44
C TYR A 169 -17.53 0.72 -3.69
N ASP A 170 -18.77 0.24 -3.74
CA ASP A 170 -19.91 0.86 -3.04
C ASP A 170 -20.09 0.36 -1.59
N ASN A 171 -19.22 -0.54 -1.10
CA ASN A 171 -19.33 -1.09 0.23
C ASN A 171 -18.97 -0.07 1.33
N HIS A 172 -19.99 0.66 1.81
CA HIS A 172 -19.88 1.64 2.89
C HIS A 172 -19.37 1.07 4.23
N GLN A 173 -19.40 -0.26 4.44
CA GLN A 173 -18.92 -0.86 5.68
C GLN A 173 -17.40 -0.79 5.83
N ILE A 174 -16.69 -0.79 4.69
CA ILE A 174 -15.22 -0.73 4.61
C ILE A 174 -14.71 0.68 4.28
N MET A 175 -15.55 1.69 4.43
CA MET A 175 -15.22 3.07 4.08
C MET A 175 -15.16 3.98 5.31
N GLU A 176 -14.24 4.94 5.25
CA GLU A 176 -14.02 5.95 6.28
C GLU A 176 -13.98 7.34 5.63
N PRO A 177 -14.61 8.37 6.22
CA PRO A 177 -14.46 9.73 5.73
C PRO A 177 -13.09 10.30 6.09
N MET A 178 -12.54 11.09 5.19
CA MET A 178 -11.30 11.81 5.38
C MET A 178 -11.27 13.07 4.52
N ASN A 179 -10.43 14.03 4.89
CA ASN A 179 -10.28 15.22 4.06
C ASN A 179 -9.52 14.89 2.76
N GLY A 180 -9.83 15.63 1.69
CA GLY A 180 -9.19 15.44 0.38
C GLY A 180 -7.66 15.39 0.42
N PRO A 181 -6.97 16.31 1.14
CA PRO A 181 -5.51 16.28 1.25
C PRO A 181 -4.95 15.00 1.88
N THR A 182 -5.59 14.46 2.93
CA THR A 182 -5.16 13.21 3.55
C THR A 182 -5.35 12.04 2.60
N ASN A 183 -6.48 11.99 1.90
CA ASN A 183 -6.77 10.95 0.91
C ASN A 183 -5.71 10.94 -0.21
N SER A 184 -5.45 12.11 -0.79
CA SER A 184 -4.40 12.29 -1.79
C SER A 184 -3.02 11.87 -1.26
N SER A 185 -2.66 12.26 -0.03
CA SER A 185 -1.39 11.88 0.60
C SER A 185 -1.28 10.38 0.82
N LYS A 186 -2.35 9.70 1.25
CA LYS A 186 -2.37 8.24 1.45
C LYS A 186 -2.15 7.51 0.13
N GLY A 187 -2.85 7.90 -0.93
CA GLY A 187 -2.63 7.37 -2.28
C GLY A 187 -1.19 7.58 -2.77
N ALA A 188 -0.65 8.79 -2.59
CA ALA A 188 0.73 9.10 -2.95
C ALA A 188 1.76 8.29 -2.14
N LYS A 189 1.50 8.01 -0.86
CA LYS A 189 2.36 7.17 -0.01
C LYS A 189 2.37 5.71 -0.45
N LEU A 190 1.21 5.16 -0.82
CA LEU A 190 1.11 3.80 -1.38
C LEU A 190 1.91 3.68 -2.68
N GLN A 191 1.75 4.63 -3.60
CA GLN A 191 2.61 4.71 -4.79
C GLN A 191 4.09 4.93 -4.43
N GLY A 192 4.33 5.67 -3.34
CA GLY A 192 5.61 5.91 -2.70
C GLY A 192 6.37 4.63 -2.34
N THR A 193 5.65 3.64 -1.80
CA THR A 193 6.17 2.33 -1.39
C THR A 193 6.24 1.32 -2.54
N GLY A 194 5.69 1.64 -3.71
CA GLY A 194 5.66 0.76 -4.88
C GLY A 194 4.34 0.01 -5.05
N VAL A 195 3.33 0.31 -4.24
CA VAL A 195 1.99 -0.24 -4.39
C VAL A 195 1.29 0.51 -5.53
N GLY A 196 1.17 -0.15 -6.68
CA GLY A 196 0.43 0.32 -7.86
C GLY A 196 -0.44 -0.81 -8.40
N PHE A 197 -1.33 -0.50 -9.35
CA PHE A 197 -2.19 -1.51 -9.97
C PHE A 197 -1.35 -2.54 -10.72
N THR A 198 -1.48 -3.82 -10.37
CA THR A 198 -0.94 -4.91 -11.18
C THR A 198 -1.55 -4.85 -12.59
N GLN A 199 -0.74 -5.15 -13.59
CA GLN A 199 -1.16 -5.12 -14.98
C GLN A 199 -1.57 -6.51 -15.51
N ASN A 200 -1.48 -7.54 -14.65
CA ASN A 200 -1.92 -8.89 -14.93
C ASN A 200 -3.31 -9.13 -14.33
N THR A 201 -4.19 -9.78 -15.11
CA THR A 201 -5.53 -10.20 -14.69
C THR A 201 -5.63 -11.72 -14.67
N GLY A 202 -6.53 -12.25 -13.86
CA GLY A 202 -6.78 -13.70 -13.78
C GLY A 202 -7.91 -14.17 -14.71
N PRO A 203 -8.19 -15.49 -14.75
CA PRO A 203 -9.17 -16.10 -15.65
C PRO A 203 -10.61 -15.61 -15.45
N ASN A 204 -10.95 -15.09 -14.27
CA ASN A 204 -12.30 -14.60 -13.96
C ASN A 204 -12.46 -13.09 -14.22
N TYR A 205 -11.44 -12.44 -14.76
CA TYR A 205 -11.51 -11.01 -15.03
C TYR A 205 -12.45 -10.70 -16.18
N THR A 206 -13.40 -9.82 -15.91
CA THR A 206 -14.18 -9.13 -16.94
C THR A 206 -14.07 -7.61 -16.76
N PRO A 207 -13.91 -6.83 -17.84
CA PRO A 207 -13.72 -5.38 -17.78
C PRO A 207 -14.96 -4.65 -17.24
#